data_AF-A0A9P8EDR2-F1
#
_entry.id   AF-A0A9P8EDR2-F1
#
_cell.length_a   1.000
_cell.length_b   1.000
_cell.length_c   1.000
_cell.angle_alpha   90.00
_cell.angle_beta   90.00
_cell.angle_gamma   90.00
#
_symmetry.space_group_name_H-M   'P 1'
#
loop_
_entity.id
_entity.type
_entity.pdbx_description
1 polymer ?
#
loop_
_entity_poly.entity_id
_entity_poly.type
_entity_poly.pdbx_seq_one_letter_code
_entity_poly.pdbx_strand_id
1 'polypeptide(L)'
;MSSCQIRKLVADSLIFASILLTSDMSLELINADLRASFELHRSRVLQLRRNCLARLFEILEISPNTTDPEELDIVRAEEWPKNAVDRLTNAIRSSADLYALITDGTRSPLPEEERLQILTEIETTLRDRASLDTDPVALPEDFKQLCALTDSLQGPALPMTESQIPCAFSGLRTPLAPLKHPLLSPDQLKQSTGLWTLDYEASIVLDMGEVSGGAGGGSWLCWCKQDGTDDWRWRWATRGGHVQPPAVYENVKELLDRYWRTYVDAVASSYDGDIGQEELL
;
A
#
# COMPACT_ATOMS: atom_id res chain seq x y z
N MET A 1 1.90 -29.74 47.37
CA MET A 1 1.24 -28.64 46.64
C MET A 1 -0.25 -28.74 46.90
N SER A 2 -0.88 -27.68 47.42
CA SER A 2 -2.27 -27.75 47.88
C SER A 2 -3.26 -27.64 46.71
N SER A 3 -4.41 -28.30 46.85
CA SER A 3 -5.55 -28.27 45.90
C SER A 3 -5.97 -26.83 45.50
N CYS A 4 -5.65 -25.84 46.33
CA CYS A 4 -5.93 -24.42 46.08
C CYS A 4 -5.00 -23.80 45.00
N GLN A 5 -3.75 -24.25 44.88
CA GLN A 5 -2.82 -23.74 43.85
C GLN A 5 -3.11 -24.29 42.45
N ILE A 6 -3.66 -25.50 42.34
CA ILE A 6 -4.04 -26.12 41.06
C ILE A 6 -5.27 -25.41 40.49
N ARG A 7 -6.25 -25.04 41.33
CA ARG A 7 -7.44 -24.31 40.86
C ARG A 7 -7.13 -22.90 40.36
N LYS A 8 -6.12 -22.23 40.93
CA LYS A 8 -5.69 -20.92 40.47
C LYS A 8 -4.96 -20.99 39.13
N LEU A 9 -4.09 -21.99 38.93
CA LEU A 9 -3.42 -22.20 37.64
C LEU A 9 -4.39 -22.60 36.51
N VAL A 10 -5.43 -23.37 36.82
CA VAL A 10 -6.46 -23.77 35.86
C VAL A 10 -7.40 -22.60 35.54
N ALA A 11 -7.73 -21.76 36.52
CA ALA A 11 -8.52 -20.54 36.29
C ALA A 11 -7.74 -19.50 35.46
N ASP A 12 -6.44 -19.31 35.72
CA ASP A 12 -5.60 -18.39 34.95
C ASP A 12 -5.33 -18.90 33.53
N SER A 13 -5.25 -20.22 33.31
CA SER A 13 -5.17 -20.82 31.97
C SER A 13 -6.50 -20.74 31.19
N LEU A 14 -7.64 -20.82 31.88
CA LEU A 14 -8.97 -20.66 31.26
C LEU A 14 -9.28 -19.19 30.91
N ILE A 15 -8.72 -18.22 31.64
CA ILE A 15 -8.82 -16.81 31.29
C ILE A 15 -7.91 -16.49 30.08
N PHE A 16 -6.70 -17.05 30.01
CA PHE A 16 -5.84 -16.94 28.83
C PHE A 16 -6.43 -17.65 27.59
N ALA A 17 -7.11 -18.78 27.78
CA ALA A 17 -7.82 -19.47 26.70
C ALA A 17 -9.13 -18.78 26.30
N SER A 18 -9.77 -18.03 27.20
CA SER A 18 -11.00 -17.28 26.88
C SER A 18 -10.74 -15.92 26.22
N ILE A 19 -9.53 -15.36 26.33
CA ILE A 19 -9.12 -14.16 25.56
C ILE A 19 -8.79 -14.52 24.09
N LEU A 20 -8.53 -15.79 23.80
CA LEU A 20 -8.39 -16.31 22.43
C LEU A 20 -9.73 -16.68 21.76
N LEU A 21 -10.86 -16.48 22.44
CA LEU A 21 -12.19 -16.84 21.97
C LEU A 21 -13.14 -15.64 22.01
N THR A 22 -12.93 -14.66 21.12
CA THR A 22 -14.00 -13.91 20.41
C THR A 22 -13.37 -12.81 19.56
N SER A 23 -12.79 -13.21 18.43
CA SER A 23 -12.79 -12.47 17.17
C SER A 23 -12.44 -13.54 16.16
N ASP A 24 -13.46 -14.26 15.70
CA ASP A 24 -13.34 -15.17 14.56
C ASP A 24 -13.06 -14.28 13.34
N MET A 25 -11.81 -13.81 13.19
CA MET A 25 -11.35 -13.14 11.97
C MET A 25 -11.19 -14.21 10.90
N SER A 26 -12.31 -14.74 10.44
CA SER A 26 -12.38 -15.49 9.20
C SER A 26 -12.05 -14.51 8.08
N LEU A 27 -10.80 -14.51 7.64
CA LEU A 27 -10.35 -13.83 6.42
C LEU A 27 -10.82 -14.57 5.15
N GLU A 28 -11.72 -15.54 5.27
CA GLU A 28 -11.99 -16.52 4.20
C GLU A 28 -12.86 -15.96 3.06
N LEU A 29 -13.56 -14.83 3.27
CA LEU A 29 -14.38 -14.23 2.21
C LEU A 29 -13.99 -12.78 1.92
N ILE A 30 -13.08 -12.62 0.95
CA ILE A 30 -12.82 -11.31 0.34
C ILE A 30 -14.10 -10.87 -0.40
N ASN A 31 -14.54 -9.65 -0.14
CA ASN A 31 -15.67 -9.04 -0.82
C ASN A 31 -15.46 -9.07 -2.35
N ALA A 32 -16.47 -9.50 -3.10
CA ALA A 32 -16.38 -9.70 -4.54
C ALA A 32 -16.04 -8.40 -5.30
N ASP A 33 -16.61 -7.27 -4.88
CA ASP A 33 -16.37 -5.97 -5.51
C ASP A 33 -14.95 -5.47 -5.23
N LEU A 34 -14.44 -5.68 -4.02
CA LEU A 34 -13.06 -5.37 -3.66
C LEU A 34 -12.09 -6.22 -4.47
N ARG A 35 -12.32 -7.53 -4.57
CA ARG A 35 -11.51 -8.43 -5.41
C ARG A 35 -11.54 -8.01 -6.87
N ALA A 36 -12.72 -7.67 -7.42
CA ALA A 36 -12.84 -7.20 -8.79
C ALA A 36 -12.08 -5.89 -9.03
N SER A 37 -12.15 -4.95 -8.10
CA SER A 37 -11.43 -3.67 -8.18
C SER A 37 -9.92 -3.87 -8.08
N PHE A 38 -9.47 -4.82 -7.25
CA PHE A 38 -8.07 -5.20 -7.12
C PHE A 38 -7.52 -5.86 -8.39
N GLU A 39 -8.24 -6.82 -9.00
CA GLU A 39 -7.81 -7.43 -10.26
C GLU A 39 -7.82 -6.43 -11.42
N LEU A 40 -8.80 -5.52 -11.46
CA LEU A 40 -8.81 -4.42 -12.42
C LEU A 40 -7.59 -3.51 -12.24
N HIS A 41 -7.24 -3.18 -10.99
CA HIS A 41 -6.05 -2.41 -10.67
C HIS A 41 -4.78 -3.11 -11.19
N ARG A 42 -4.58 -4.40 -10.87
CA ARG A 42 -3.45 -5.22 -11.36
C ARG A 42 -3.33 -5.22 -12.87
N SER A 43 -4.45 -5.42 -13.57
CA SER A 43 -4.48 -5.43 -15.03
C SER A 43 -4.09 -4.08 -15.62
N ARG A 44 -4.56 -2.97 -15.03
CA ARG A 44 -4.22 -1.61 -15.48
C ARG A 44 -2.75 -1.30 -15.27
N VAL A 45 -2.20 -1.63 -14.11
CA VAL A 45 -0.77 -1.44 -13.79
C VAL A 45 0.10 -2.24 -14.76
N LEU A 46 -0.23 -3.51 -14.99
CA LEU A 46 0.50 -4.36 -15.93
C LEU A 46 0.47 -3.80 -17.35
N GLN A 47 -0.70 -3.37 -17.84
CA GLN A 47 -0.83 -2.79 -19.17
C GLN A 47 -0.05 -1.48 -19.30
N LEU A 48 -0.13 -0.61 -18.29
CA LEU A 48 0.56 0.67 -18.31
C LEU A 48 2.08 0.51 -18.33
N ARG A 49 2.63 -0.41 -17.52
CA ARG A 49 4.07 -0.72 -17.56
C ARG A 49 4.52 -1.26 -18.92
N ARG A 50 3.68 -2.07 -19.59
CA ARG A 50 3.95 -2.54 -20.96
C ARG A 50 3.98 -1.38 -21.95
N ASN A 51 3.04 -0.43 -21.83
CA ASN A 51 3.03 0.76 -22.66
C ASN A 51 4.27 1.64 -22.40
N CYS A 52 4.69 1.81 -21.14
CA CYS A 52 5.93 2.52 -20.79
C CYS A 52 7.15 1.87 -21.46
N LEU A 53 7.25 0.53 -21.42
CA LEU A 53 8.36 -0.18 -22.06
C LEU A 53 8.32 -0.01 -23.58
N ALA A 54 7.14 -0.12 -24.20
CA ALA A 54 6.98 0.14 -25.63
C ALA A 54 7.40 1.57 -26.00
N ARG A 55 7.00 2.55 -25.20
CA ARG A 55 7.36 3.96 -25.41
C ARG A 55 8.85 4.20 -25.26
N LEU A 56 9.50 3.52 -24.31
CA LEU A 56 10.95 3.59 -24.16
C LEU A 56 11.69 3.09 -25.40
N PHE A 57 11.25 1.97 -25.98
CA PHE A 57 11.80 1.48 -27.26
C PHE A 57 11.69 2.55 -28.36
N GLU A 58 10.56 3.26 -28.44
CA GLU A 58 10.38 4.35 -29.40
C GLU A 58 11.31 5.54 -29.13
N ILE A 59 11.44 5.97 -27.87
CA ILE A 59 12.31 7.09 -27.47
C ILE A 59 13.78 6.79 -27.79
N LEU A 60 14.21 5.55 -27.57
CA LEU A 60 15.58 5.11 -27.85
C LEU A 60 15.81 4.76 -29.32
N GLU A 61 14.79 4.86 -30.17
CA GLU A 61 14.81 4.48 -31.58
C GLU A 61 15.23 3.01 -31.81
N ILE A 62 14.88 2.12 -30.88
CA ILE A 62 15.19 0.68 -30.91
C ILE A 62 13.97 -0.13 -31.36
N SER A 63 14.20 -1.14 -32.19
CA SER A 63 13.12 -2.04 -32.62
C SER A 63 12.50 -2.80 -31.42
N PRO A 64 11.16 -2.82 -31.26
CA PRO A 64 10.50 -3.54 -30.18
C PRO A 64 10.62 -5.08 -30.31
N ASN A 65 11.18 -5.58 -31.41
CA ASN A 65 11.47 -7.00 -31.65
C ASN A 65 12.98 -7.27 -31.71
N THR A 66 13.81 -6.36 -31.17
CA THR A 66 15.26 -6.52 -31.21
C THR A 66 15.75 -7.76 -30.46
N THR A 67 16.82 -8.35 -30.98
CA THR A 67 17.64 -9.36 -30.33
C THR A 67 19.10 -8.92 -30.26
N ASP A 68 19.41 -7.66 -30.60
CA ASP A 68 20.75 -7.11 -30.52
C ASP A 68 21.12 -6.92 -29.04
N PRO A 69 22.17 -7.60 -28.53
CA PRO A 69 22.59 -7.47 -27.15
C PRO A 69 22.92 -6.03 -26.73
N GLU A 70 23.48 -5.19 -27.62
CA GLU A 70 23.83 -3.81 -27.28
C GLU A 70 22.59 -2.95 -27.10
N GLU A 71 21.60 -3.07 -28.00
CA GLU A 71 20.31 -2.38 -27.89
C GLU A 71 19.54 -2.82 -26.64
N LEU A 72 19.50 -4.12 -26.36
CA LEU A 72 18.87 -4.66 -25.15
C LEU A 72 19.56 -4.16 -23.88
N ASP A 73 20.88 -4.03 -23.89
CA ASP A 73 21.64 -3.49 -22.76
C ASP A 73 21.37 -1.99 -22.55
N ILE A 74 21.15 -1.20 -23.61
CA ILE A 74 20.74 0.21 -23.51
C ILE A 74 19.36 0.33 -22.84
N VAL A 75 18.35 -0.37 -23.36
CA VAL A 75 16.98 -0.37 -22.80
C VAL A 75 17.01 -0.82 -21.34
N ARG A 76 17.77 -1.87 -21.04
CA ARG A 76 17.94 -2.38 -19.68
C ARG A 76 18.62 -1.33 -18.78
N ALA A 77 19.67 -0.68 -19.25
CA ALA A 77 20.44 0.28 -18.44
C ALA A 77 19.65 1.56 -18.14
N GLU A 78 18.74 1.96 -19.04
CA GLU A 78 17.87 3.11 -18.83
C GLU A 78 16.84 2.85 -17.72
N GLU A 79 16.26 1.65 -17.66
CA GLU A 79 15.15 1.34 -16.73
C GLU A 79 15.50 0.52 -15.50
N TRP A 80 16.62 -0.22 -15.50
CA TRP A 80 17.11 -0.97 -14.36
C TRP A 80 18.49 -0.46 -13.97
N PRO A 81 18.66 0.14 -12.77
CA PRO A 81 19.96 0.66 -12.36
C PRO A 81 20.95 -0.51 -12.17
N LYS A 82 22.25 -0.25 -12.38
CA LYS A 82 23.30 -1.29 -12.37
C LYS A 82 23.28 -2.22 -11.14
N ASN A 83 22.88 -1.70 -9.98
CA ASN A 83 22.74 -2.47 -8.72
C ASN A 83 21.49 -3.38 -8.67
N ALA A 84 20.48 -3.13 -9.52
CA ALA A 84 19.33 -4.02 -9.76
C ALA A 84 19.61 -5.00 -10.92
N VAL A 85 20.43 -4.60 -11.90
CA VAL A 85 20.85 -5.43 -13.05
C VAL A 85 21.56 -6.71 -12.60
N ASP A 86 22.43 -6.64 -11.58
CA ASP A 86 23.10 -7.82 -11.02
C ASP A 86 22.12 -8.84 -10.40
N ARG A 87 20.86 -8.44 -10.14
CA ARG A 87 19.80 -9.30 -9.59
C ARG A 87 18.84 -9.83 -10.65
N LEU A 88 18.92 -9.36 -11.89
CA LEU A 88 18.19 -9.93 -13.01
C LEU A 88 18.83 -11.27 -13.35
N THR A 89 18.30 -12.33 -12.76
CA THR A 89 18.83 -13.70 -12.85
C THR A 89 18.76 -14.32 -14.24
N ASN A 90 18.02 -13.69 -15.18
CA ASN A 90 17.83 -14.18 -16.53
C ASN A 90 18.70 -13.39 -17.53
N ALA A 91 19.42 -14.10 -18.39
CA ALA A 91 20.08 -13.50 -19.53
C ALA A 91 19.00 -12.96 -20.49
N ILE A 92 18.92 -11.64 -20.64
CA ILE A 92 18.05 -10.96 -21.61
C ILE A 92 18.60 -11.24 -23.01
N ARG A 93 17.82 -11.94 -23.85
CA ARG A 93 18.23 -12.33 -25.22
C ARG A 93 17.32 -11.71 -26.29
N SER A 94 16.17 -11.20 -25.87
CA SER A 94 15.16 -10.61 -26.73
C SER A 94 14.37 -9.54 -25.98
N SER A 95 13.69 -8.67 -26.71
CA SER A 95 12.73 -7.73 -26.12
C SER A 95 11.62 -8.42 -25.33
N ALA A 96 11.20 -9.62 -25.74
CA ALA A 96 10.21 -10.42 -25.01
C ALA A 96 10.65 -10.75 -23.58
N ASP A 97 11.96 -10.94 -23.36
CA ASP A 97 12.50 -11.17 -22.02
C ASP A 97 12.34 -9.93 -21.14
N LEU A 98 12.47 -8.71 -21.69
CA LEU A 98 12.22 -7.45 -20.96
C LEU A 98 10.74 -7.33 -20.57
N TYR A 99 9.82 -7.65 -21.48
CA TYR A 99 8.38 -7.69 -21.16
C TYR A 99 8.03 -8.74 -20.10
N ALA A 100 8.75 -9.85 -20.04
CA ALA A 100 8.55 -10.89 -19.02
C ALA A 100 9.02 -10.46 -17.61
N LEU A 101 9.84 -9.42 -17.50
CA LEU A 101 10.25 -8.83 -16.22
C LEU A 101 9.20 -7.87 -15.63
N ILE A 102 8.20 -7.47 -16.42
CA ILE A 102 7.15 -6.56 -15.96
C ILE A 102 6.23 -7.30 -14.99
N THR A 103 6.16 -6.79 -13.76
CA THR A 103 5.20 -7.24 -12.74
C THR A 103 3.91 -6.42 -12.80
N ASP A 104 2.85 -6.93 -12.18
CA ASP A 104 1.56 -6.23 -12.02
C ASP A 104 1.56 -5.19 -10.89
N GLY A 105 2.75 -4.85 -10.36
CA GLY A 105 2.93 -3.94 -9.24
C GLY A 105 2.45 -4.46 -7.90
N THR A 106 2.15 -5.74 -7.73
CA THR A 106 1.75 -6.29 -6.42
C THR A 106 2.83 -7.16 -5.80
N ARG A 107 2.83 -7.24 -4.47
CA ARG A 107 3.59 -8.25 -3.72
C ARG A 107 2.66 -9.31 -3.15
N SER A 108 3.15 -10.55 -3.09
CA SER A 108 2.45 -11.63 -2.42
C SER A 108 2.11 -11.24 -0.99
N PRO A 109 0.89 -11.55 -0.50
CA PRO A 109 0.51 -11.27 0.88
C PRO A 109 1.40 -12.04 1.86
N LEU A 110 1.51 -11.51 3.08
CA LEU A 110 2.15 -12.24 4.18
C LEU A 110 1.42 -13.56 4.46
N PRO A 111 2.13 -14.57 5.02
CA PRO A 111 1.50 -15.77 5.53
C PRO A 111 0.34 -15.41 6.47
N GLU A 112 -0.72 -16.21 6.42
CA GLU A 112 -1.95 -15.93 7.16
C GLU A 112 -1.72 -15.74 8.66
N GLU A 113 -0.94 -16.63 9.29
CA GLU A 113 -0.62 -16.54 10.71
C GLU A 113 0.11 -15.23 11.07
N GLU A 114 1.09 -14.83 10.28
CA GLU A 114 1.86 -13.59 10.48
C GLU A 114 0.96 -12.35 10.32
N ARG A 115 0.12 -12.35 9.28
CA ARG A 115 -0.86 -11.28 9.03
C ARG A 115 -1.87 -11.16 10.19
N LEU A 116 -2.44 -12.28 10.63
CA LEU A 116 -3.38 -12.32 11.75
C LEU A 116 -2.74 -11.81 13.05
N GLN A 117 -1.49 -12.19 13.31
CA GLN A 117 -0.73 -11.72 14.46
C GLN A 117 -0.55 -10.19 14.44
N ILE A 118 -0.12 -9.64 13.31
CA ILE A 118 0.08 -8.19 13.15
C ILE A 118 -1.23 -7.43 13.35
N LEU A 119 -2.31 -7.85 12.68
CA LEU A 119 -3.63 -7.21 12.80
C LEU A 119 -4.15 -7.24 14.25
N THR A 120 -3.97 -8.38 14.93
CA THR A 120 -4.39 -8.55 16.32
C THR A 120 -3.59 -7.64 17.27
N GLU A 121 -2.29 -7.48 17.04
CA GLU A 121 -1.44 -6.58 17.85
C GLU A 121 -1.85 -5.11 17.67
N ILE A 122 -2.17 -4.70 16.44
CA ILE A 122 -2.68 -3.35 16.15
C ILE A 122 -4.00 -3.12 16.89
N GLU A 123 -4.99 -4.01 16.73
CA GLU A 123 -6.31 -3.84 17.34
C GLU A 123 -6.25 -3.91 18.87
N THR A 124 -5.34 -4.69 19.43
CA THR A 124 -5.10 -4.69 20.89
C THR A 124 -4.54 -3.35 21.34
N THR A 125 -3.57 -2.79 20.60
CA THR A 125 -3.04 -1.45 20.90
C THR A 125 -4.09 -0.36 20.78
N LEU A 126 -5.00 -0.46 19.80
CA LEU A 126 -6.15 0.44 19.64
C LEU A 126 -7.10 0.35 20.84
N ARG A 127 -7.47 -0.87 21.25
CA ARG A 127 -8.32 -1.12 22.42
C ARG A 127 -7.71 -0.58 23.72
N ASP A 128 -6.42 -0.81 23.94
CA ASP A 128 -5.72 -0.36 25.15
C ASP A 128 -5.64 1.18 25.24
N ARG A 129 -5.80 1.88 24.12
CA ARG A 129 -5.74 3.33 24.01
C ARG A 129 -7.09 4.01 23.96
N ALA A 130 -8.14 3.28 23.63
CA ALA A 130 -9.48 3.83 23.54
C ALA A 130 -9.87 4.43 24.90
N SER A 131 -10.05 5.75 24.89
CA SER A 131 -10.39 6.56 26.07
C SER A 131 -11.76 7.23 25.92
N LEU A 132 -12.24 7.34 24.69
CA LEU A 132 -13.54 7.88 24.31
C LEU A 132 -14.34 6.84 23.53
N ASP A 133 -15.67 6.96 23.55
CA ASP A 133 -16.57 6.09 22.78
C ASP A 133 -16.37 6.23 21.26
N THR A 134 -15.75 7.32 20.81
CA THR A 134 -15.44 7.59 19.40
C THR A 134 -14.12 7.01 18.94
N ASP A 135 -13.31 6.44 19.85
CA ASP A 135 -12.01 5.89 19.50
C ASP A 135 -12.19 4.53 18.80
N PRO A 136 -11.46 4.27 17.70
CA PRO A 136 -11.61 3.02 16.99
C PRO A 136 -10.92 1.90 17.79
N VAL A 137 -11.63 0.79 17.97
CA VAL A 137 -11.14 -0.42 18.65
C VAL A 137 -10.75 -1.54 17.67
N ALA A 138 -11.07 -1.34 16.39
CA ALA A 138 -10.85 -2.31 15.32
C ALA A 138 -10.41 -1.60 14.04
N LEU A 139 -9.65 -2.32 13.23
CA LEU A 139 -9.29 -1.91 11.87
C LEU A 139 -10.49 -2.12 10.93
N PRO A 140 -10.60 -1.33 9.85
CA PRO A 140 -11.70 -1.49 8.90
C PRO A 140 -11.56 -2.81 8.14
N GLU A 141 -12.69 -3.44 7.82
CA GLU A 141 -12.73 -4.81 7.28
C GLU A 141 -12.14 -4.90 5.86
N ASP A 142 -12.39 -3.88 5.03
CA ASP A 142 -11.85 -3.79 3.67
C ASP A 142 -10.32 -3.72 3.65
N PHE A 143 -9.69 -3.07 4.65
CA PHE A 143 -8.25 -3.07 4.84
C PHE A 143 -7.72 -4.47 5.17
N LYS A 144 -8.38 -5.22 6.06
CA LYS A 144 -7.99 -6.60 6.40
C LYS A 144 -8.06 -7.51 5.18
N GLN A 145 -9.12 -7.36 4.37
CA GLN A 145 -9.28 -8.09 3.10
C GLN A 145 -8.20 -7.73 2.08
N LEU A 146 -7.79 -6.46 2.00
CA LEU A 146 -6.68 -6.06 1.16
C LEU A 146 -5.35 -6.69 1.60
N CYS A 147 -5.09 -6.76 2.91
CA CYS A 147 -3.91 -7.45 3.46
C CYS A 147 -3.89 -8.95 3.11
N ALA A 148 -5.06 -9.55 2.85
CA ALA A 148 -5.17 -10.94 2.38
C ALA A 148 -4.88 -11.08 0.88
N LEU A 149 -4.99 -10.01 0.10
CA LEU A 149 -4.72 -9.98 -1.34
C LEU A 149 -3.27 -9.60 -1.65
N THR A 150 -2.67 -8.67 -0.90
CA THR A 150 -1.32 -8.16 -1.19
C THR A 150 -0.63 -7.57 0.05
N ASP A 151 0.71 -7.59 0.03
CA ASP A 151 1.57 -6.92 1.02
C ASP A 151 2.07 -5.54 0.54
N SER A 152 1.83 -5.18 -0.72
CA SER A 152 2.22 -3.88 -1.29
C SER A 152 1.57 -3.64 -2.64
N LEU A 153 1.12 -2.41 -2.86
CA LEU A 153 0.77 -1.88 -4.18
C LEU A 153 1.86 -0.91 -4.64
N GLN A 154 2.66 -1.36 -5.59
CA GLN A 154 3.60 -0.56 -6.35
C GLN A 154 2.84 0.10 -7.51
N GLY A 155 3.09 1.39 -7.75
CA GLY A 155 2.43 2.10 -8.84
C GLY A 155 2.95 1.72 -10.25
N PRO A 156 2.46 2.40 -11.30
CA PRO A 156 2.43 1.85 -12.65
C PRO A 156 3.67 2.03 -13.52
N ALA A 157 4.80 2.51 -13.01
CA ALA A 157 5.97 2.66 -13.87
C ALA A 157 7.01 1.55 -13.73
N LEU A 158 8.02 1.63 -14.58
CA LEU A 158 9.13 0.69 -14.68
C LEU A 158 10.18 0.93 -13.59
N PRO A 159 11.07 -0.03 -13.27
CA PRO A 159 11.83 -0.05 -12.01
C PRO A 159 12.69 1.19 -11.66
N MET A 160 13.15 2.00 -12.61
CA MET A 160 13.78 3.30 -12.33
C MET A 160 12.74 4.38 -12.01
N THR A 161 11.69 4.47 -12.84
CA THR A 161 10.54 5.34 -12.57
C THR A 161 9.76 4.94 -11.31
N GLU A 162 9.84 3.66 -10.88
CA GLU A 162 9.30 3.17 -9.60
C GLU A 162 9.93 3.85 -8.39
N SER A 163 11.18 4.33 -8.47
CA SER A 163 11.86 4.97 -7.33
C SER A 163 11.12 6.21 -6.84
N GLN A 164 10.35 6.88 -7.70
CA GLN A 164 9.53 8.05 -7.37
C GLN A 164 8.05 7.71 -7.20
N ILE A 165 7.70 6.45 -7.39
CA ILE A 165 6.33 5.97 -7.34
C ILE A 165 6.10 5.29 -6.00
N PRO A 166 4.96 5.56 -5.37
CA PRO A 166 4.62 4.96 -4.10
C PRO A 166 4.72 3.45 -4.07
N CYS A 167 5.00 2.96 -2.87
CA CYS A 167 4.53 1.66 -2.43
C CYS A 167 3.46 1.89 -1.36
N ALA A 168 2.21 2.12 -1.78
CA ALA A 168 1.14 2.05 -0.81
C ALA A 168 1.14 0.64 -0.22
N PHE A 169 0.90 0.52 1.09
CA PHE A 169 0.84 -0.73 1.85
C PHE A 169 2.17 -1.37 2.23
N SER A 170 3.34 -0.84 1.84
CA SER A 170 4.63 -1.41 2.29
C SER A 170 4.86 -1.30 3.81
N GLY A 171 4.09 -0.45 4.50
CA GLY A 171 4.13 -0.28 5.95
C GLY A 171 3.59 -1.48 6.76
N LEU A 172 2.96 -2.48 6.14
CA LEU A 172 2.41 -3.65 6.81
C LEU A 172 3.42 -4.51 7.58
N ARG A 173 4.72 -4.37 7.27
CA ARG A 173 5.81 -5.06 8.00
C ARG A 173 6.27 -4.31 9.25
N THR A 174 5.93 -3.02 9.38
CA THR A 174 6.25 -2.18 10.55
C THR A 174 5.07 -1.28 10.99
N PRO A 175 3.80 -1.75 11.00
CA PRO A 175 2.62 -0.89 11.16
C PRO A 175 2.47 -0.38 12.60
N LEU A 176 3.25 -0.94 13.52
CA LEU A 176 3.23 -0.65 14.94
C LEU A 176 4.19 0.47 15.33
N ALA A 177 5.13 0.86 14.47
CA ALA A 177 6.07 1.95 14.79
C ALA A 177 5.35 3.29 15.05
N PRO A 178 4.36 3.71 14.24
CA PRO A 178 3.58 4.94 14.51
C PRO A 178 2.75 4.85 15.79
N LEU A 179 2.30 3.64 16.14
CA LEU A 179 1.54 3.41 17.36
C LEU A 179 2.47 3.40 18.59
N LYS A 180 3.66 2.80 18.55
CA LYS A 180 4.51 2.59 19.75
C LYS A 180 5.22 3.84 20.32
N HIS A 181 5.19 4.98 19.61
CA HIS A 181 5.76 6.26 20.09
C HIS A 181 4.74 7.11 20.88
N PRO A 182 5.19 8.07 21.73
CA PRO A 182 4.26 9.00 22.39
C PRO A 182 3.36 9.67 21.35
N LEU A 183 2.06 9.70 21.65
CA LEU A 183 1.03 10.18 20.75
C LEU A 183 1.39 11.58 20.25
N LEU A 184 1.52 11.69 18.94
CA LEU A 184 1.50 12.99 18.27
C LEU A 184 0.16 13.65 18.61
N SER A 185 0.17 14.95 18.89
CA SER A 185 -1.08 15.70 19.05
C SER A 185 -1.90 15.63 17.75
N PRO A 186 -3.23 15.84 17.80
CA PRO A 186 -4.06 15.92 16.60
C PRO A 186 -3.47 16.85 15.53
N ASP A 187 -2.91 17.99 15.94
CA ASP A 187 -2.24 18.93 15.03
C ASP A 187 -1.00 18.33 14.37
N GLN A 188 -0.18 17.57 15.12
CA GLN A 188 0.99 16.89 14.58
C GLN A 188 0.59 15.76 13.62
N LEU A 189 -0.51 15.05 13.89
CA LEU A 189 -1.07 14.02 12.99
C LEU A 189 -1.63 14.64 11.70
N LYS A 190 -2.33 15.77 11.80
CA LYS A 190 -2.79 16.51 10.62
C LYS A 190 -1.60 16.98 9.78
N GLN A 191 -0.54 17.49 10.43
CA GLN A 191 0.67 17.98 9.75
C GLN A 191 1.43 16.86 9.02
N SER A 192 1.57 15.68 9.62
CA SER A 192 2.30 14.56 9.01
C SER A 192 1.60 14.01 7.75
N THR A 193 0.27 14.04 7.73
CA THR A 193 -0.56 13.54 6.63
C THR A 193 -0.93 14.61 5.59
N GLY A 194 -0.82 15.90 5.96
CA GLY A 194 -1.30 17.02 5.14
C GLY A 194 -2.81 17.28 5.25
N LEU A 195 -3.53 16.53 6.08
CA LEU A 195 -4.99 16.64 6.28
C LEU A 195 -5.44 18.03 6.77
N TRP A 196 -4.53 18.82 7.37
CA TRP A 196 -4.79 20.22 7.74
C TRP A 196 -5.18 21.11 6.55
N THR A 197 -4.80 20.74 5.33
CA THR A 197 -5.15 21.50 4.11
C THR A 197 -6.59 21.28 3.64
N LEU A 198 -7.29 20.30 4.21
CA LEU A 198 -8.62 19.87 3.79
C LEU A 198 -9.67 19.96 4.91
N ASP A 199 -9.38 20.67 6.00
CA ASP A 199 -10.26 20.81 7.15
C ASP A 199 -10.67 19.43 7.73
N TYR A 200 -9.69 18.55 7.95
CA TYR A 200 -9.90 17.26 8.62
C TYR A 200 -9.29 17.23 10.02
N GLU A 201 -10.00 16.62 10.95
CA GLU A 201 -9.53 16.18 12.26
C GLU A 201 -9.08 14.72 12.20
N ALA A 202 -7.91 14.41 12.77
CA ALA A 202 -7.38 13.05 12.85
C ALA A 202 -6.96 12.75 14.30
N SER A 203 -7.33 11.56 14.80
CA SER A 203 -6.89 11.09 16.12
C SER A 203 -5.97 9.87 16.04
N ILE A 204 -6.06 9.09 14.96
CA ILE A 204 -5.17 7.95 14.70
C ILE A 204 -4.73 7.99 13.26
N VAL A 205 -3.43 7.78 13.05
CA VAL A 205 -2.81 7.66 11.74
C VAL A 205 -1.88 6.45 11.77
N LEU A 206 -2.14 5.51 10.87
CA LEU A 206 -1.24 4.39 10.60
C LEU A 206 -0.48 4.73 9.32
N ASP A 207 0.85 4.74 9.41
CA ASP A 207 1.72 4.89 8.24
C ASP A 207 1.72 3.59 7.44
N MET A 208 1.28 3.69 6.20
CA MET A 208 1.12 2.57 5.28
C MET A 208 2.18 2.56 4.19
N GLY A 209 3.20 3.41 4.28
CA GLY A 209 4.34 3.44 3.35
C GLY A 209 4.48 4.76 2.61
N GLU A 210 5.61 4.90 1.93
CA GLU A 210 5.97 6.11 1.19
C GLU A 210 5.26 6.17 -0.17
N VAL A 211 4.89 7.41 -0.56
CA VAL A 211 4.22 7.72 -1.84
C VAL A 211 5.17 8.37 -2.86
N SER A 212 6.46 8.51 -2.54
CA SER A 212 7.48 8.95 -3.50
C SER A 212 8.88 8.80 -2.92
N GLY A 213 9.90 8.50 -3.74
CA GLY A 213 11.33 8.60 -3.39
C GLY A 213 11.87 10.02 -3.19
N GLY A 214 11.00 10.97 -2.88
CA GLY A 214 11.34 12.33 -2.47
C GLY A 214 10.75 12.63 -1.08
N ALA A 215 11.34 13.59 -0.37
CA ALA A 215 10.89 13.97 0.97
C ALA A 215 9.41 14.40 0.97
N GLY A 216 8.58 13.75 1.79
CA GLY A 216 7.27 14.26 2.21
C GLY A 216 6.00 13.66 1.62
N GLY A 217 6.10 12.61 0.81
CA GLY A 217 4.94 11.85 0.33
C GLY A 217 4.69 10.59 1.18
N GLY A 218 3.43 10.23 1.37
CA GLY A 218 3.06 9.00 2.08
C GLY A 218 1.62 8.55 1.84
N SER A 219 1.32 7.33 2.28
CA SER A 219 -0.01 6.72 2.32
C SER A 219 -0.34 6.40 3.77
N TRP A 220 -1.55 6.75 4.18
CA TRP A 220 -1.98 6.60 5.56
C TRP A 220 -3.39 6.07 5.66
N LEU A 221 -3.60 5.23 6.67
CA LEU A 221 -4.94 4.86 7.14
C LEU A 221 -5.26 5.69 8.38
N CYS A 222 -6.26 6.56 8.25
CA CYS A 222 -6.57 7.59 9.24
C CYS A 222 -7.94 7.37 9.86
N TRP A 223 -8.01 7.35 11.19
CA TRP A 223 -9.27 7.59 11.89
C TRP A 223 -9.47 9.10 11.98
N CYS A 224 -10.42 9.60 11.21
CA CYS A 224 -10.58 11.03 10.99
C CYS A 224 -12.05 11.42 10.80
N LYS A 225 -12.31 12.73 10.89
CA LYS A 225 -13.58 13.35 10.54
C LYS A 225 -13.34 14.67 9.84
N GLN A 226 -14.33 15.14 9.09
CA GLN A 226 -14.29 16.49 8.53
C GLN A 226 -14.63 17.50 9.63
N ASP A 227 -13.91 18.62 9.69
CA ASP A 227 -14.10 19.68 10.68
C ASP A 227 -15.56 20.16 10.65
N GLY A 228 -16.16 20.30 11.83
CA GLY A 228 -17.58 20.67 11.97
C GLY A 228 -18.58 19.52 11.82
N THR A 229 -18.12 18.28 11.59
CA THR A 229 -18.93 17.06 11.68
C THR A 229 -18.59 16.27 12.95
N ASP A 230 -19.39 15.25 13.29
CA ASP A 230 -19.07 14.25 14.33
C ASP A 230 -18.90 12.84 13.73
N ASP A 231 -18.61 12.78 12.43
CA ASP A 231 -18.57 11.56 11.64
C ASP A 231 -17.15 10.97 11.56
N TRP A 232 -16.74 10.41 12.69
CA TRP A 232 -15.50 9.69 12.82
C TRP A 232 -15.57 8.35 12.09
N ARG A 233 -14.64 8.15 11.15
CA ARG A 233 -14.49 6.89 10.42
C ARG A 233 -13.08 6.72 9.89
N TRP A 234 -12.76 5.48 9.51
CA TRP A 234 -11.52 5.16 8.81
C TRP A 234 -11.58 5.70 7.39
N ARG A 235 -10.52 6.40 6.97
CA ARG A 235 -10.31 6.87 5.59
C ARG A 235 -8.86 6.68 5.18
N TRP A 236 -8.64 6.58 3.89
CA TRP A 236 -7.30 6.57 3.29
C TRP A 236 -6.89 7.99 2.91
N ALA A 237 -5.63 8.34 3.18
CA ALA A 237 -5.02 9.56 2.69
C ALA A 237 -3.74 9.23 1.91
N THR A 238 -3.56 9.83 0.73
CA THR A 238 -2.34 9.65 -0.09
C THR A 238 -1.83 10.98 -0.57
N ARG A 239 -0.52 11.20 -0.57
CA ARG A 239 0.07 12.48 -0.94
C ARG A 239 1.36 12.36 -1.76
N GLY A 240 1.36 12.96 -2.95
CA GLY A 240 2.56 13.12 -3.79
C GLY A 240 3.41 14.31 -3.35
N GLY A 241 4.22 14.14 -2.29
CA GLY A 241 5.17 15.14 -1.81
C GLY A 241 4.58 16.30 -0.98
N HIS A 242 5.45 17.17 -0.45
CA HIS A 242 5.08 18.22 0.52
C HIS A 242 4.22 19.38 -0.01
N VAL A 243 4.03 19.52 -1.32
CA VAL A 243 3.40 20.72 -1.91
C VAL A 243 1.93 20.50 -2.25
N GLN A 244 1.55 19.27 -2.63
CA GLN A 244 0.17 18.98 -3.01
C GLN A 244 -0.69 18.67 -1.78
N PRO A 245 -1.99 19.02 -1.78
CA PRO A 245 -2.92 18.50 -0.78
C PRO A 245 -3.04 16.97 -0.92
N PRO A 246 -3.29 16.23 0.17
CA PRO A 246 -3.53 14.80 0.07
C PRO A 246 -4.85 14.52 -0.66
N ALA A 247 -4.95 13.38 -1.33
CA ALA A 247 -6.23 12.82 -1.76
C ALA A 247 -6.79 11.93 -0.64
N VAL A 248 -8.08 12.05 -0.35
CA VAL A 248 -8.79 11.28 0.68
C VAL A 248 -9.79 10.32 0.03
N TYR A 249 -9.83 9.08 0.50
CA TYR A 249 -10.74 8.03 0.01
C TYR A 249 -11.48 7.39 1.18
N GLU A 250 -12.76 7.09 0.99
CA GLU A 250 -13.65 6.58 2.02
C GLU A 250 -13.43 5.09 2.33
N ASN A 251 -12.84 4.34 1.40
CA ASN A 251 -12.59 2.90 1.54
C ASN A 251 -11.51 2.42 0.55
N VAL A 252 -11.06 1.17 0.72
CA VAL A 252 -10.07 0.52 -0.13
C VAL A 252 -10.52 0.45 -1.59
N LYS A 253 -11.81 0.22 -1.85
CA LYS A 253 -12.31 0.15 -3.24
C LYS A 253 -12.15 1.50 -3.95
N GLU A 254 -12.58 2.59 -3.31
CA GLU A 254 -12.43 3.94 -3.87
C GLU A 254 -10.95 4.29 -4.06
N LEU A 255 -10.10 3.90 -3.12
CA LEU A 255 -8.65 3.99 -3.28
C LEU A 255 -8.21 3.23 -4.54
N LEU A 256 -8.48 1.93 -4.68
CA LEU A 256 -8.05 1.13 -5.85
C LEU A 256 -8.56 1.72 -7.18
N ASP A 257 -9.80 2.21 -7.21
CA ASP A 257 -10.46 2.77 -8.38
C ASP A 257 -9.87 4.12 -8.82
N ARG A 258 -9.31 4.90 -7.89
CA ARG A 258 -8.89 6.30 -8.14
C ARG A 258 -7.41 6.55 -7.97
N TYR A 259 -6.77 5.86 -7.03
CA TYR A 259 -5.36 5.97 -6.69
C TYR A 259 -4.48 5.92 -7.94
N TRP A 260 -4.77 5.00 -8.85
CA TRP A 260 -4.00 4.83 -10.07
C TRP A 260 -4.01 6.08 -10.98
N ARG A 261 -5.11 6.85 -11.04
CA ARG A 261 -5.22 8.07 -11.87
C ARG A 261 -4.19 9.14 -11.49
N THR A 262 -4.00 9.35 -10.19
CA THR A 262 -3.02 10.29 -9.64
C THR A 262 -1.59 9.98 -10.10
N TYR A 263 -1.28 8.70 -10.36
CA TYR A 263 0.05 8.29 -10.82
C TYR A 263 0.18 8.22 -12.33
N VAL A 264 -0.89 7.92 -13.05
CA VAL A 264 -0.84 7.89 -14.51
C VAL A 264 -0.46 9.26 -15.06
N ASP A 265 -1.06 10.32 -14.53
CA ASP A 265 -0.73 11.69 -14.96
C ASP A 265 0.74 12.05 -14.64
N ALA A 266 1.22 11.64 -13.47
CA ALA A 266 2.61 11.86 -13.04
C ALA A 266 3.61 11.06 -13.88
N VAL A 267 3.30 9.81 -14.23
CA VAL A 267 4.15 8.94 -15.05
C VAL A 267 4.13 9.37 -16.51
N ALA A 268 2.96 9.69 -17.07
CA ALA A 268 2.84 10.22 -18.43
C ALA A 268 3.67 11.50 -18.61
N SER A 269 3.70 12.37 -17.57
CA SER A 269 4.53 13.57 -17.57
C SER A 269 6.04 13.27 -17.62
N SER A 270 6.50 12.11 -17.15
CA SER A 270 7.92 11.71 -17.17
C SER A 270 8.37 11.16 -18.52
N TYR A 271 7.45 10.74 -19.39
CA TYR A 271 7.75 10.20 -20.73
C TYR A 271 7.48 11.22 -21.86
N ASP A 272 7.28 12.51 -21.53
CA ASP A 272 7.03 13.63 -22.47
C ASP A 272 6.01 13.27 -23.58
N GLY A 273 4.93 12.54 -23.25
CA GLY A 273 3.95 12.10 -24.26
C GLY A 273 2.82 11.21 -23.75
N ASP A 274 1.98 10.75 -24.69
CA ASP A 274 0.92 9.78 -24.44
C ASP A 274 1.50 8.35 -24.39
N ILE A 275 1.36 7.70 -23.25
CA ILE A 275 1.68 6.30 -22.97
C ILE A 275 0.42 5.42 -23.03
N GLY A 276 -0.63 5.86 -23.72
CA GLY A 276 -1.94 5.22 -23.76
C GLY A 276 -2.73 5.43 -22.47
N GLN A 277 -2.47 6.52 -21.74
CA GLN A 277 -3.15 6.78 -20.47
C GLN A 277 -4.65 6.99 -20.62
N GLU A 278 -5.09 7.62 -21.73
CA GLU A 278 -6.50 7.93 -21.95
C GLU A 278 -7.35 6.67 -22.18
N GLU A 279 -6.76 5.61 -22.75
CA GLU A 279 -7.43 4.32 -22.95
C GLU A 279 -7.61 3.52 -21.66
N LEU A 280 -6.91 3.91 -20.59
CA LEU A 280 -6.95 3.25 -19.29
C LEU A 280 -7.93 3.92 -18.29
N LEU A 281 -8.29 5.20 -18.52
CA LEU A 281 -9.05 6.12 -17.63
C LEU A 281 -10.56 5.91 -17.61
#